data_AF-A0A7C2RY45-F1
#
_entry.id   AF-A0A7C2RY45-F1
#
_cell.length_a   1.000
_cell.length_b   1.000
_cell.length_c   1.000
_cell.angle_alpha   90.00
_cell.angle_beta   90.00
_cell.angle_gamma   90.00
#
_symmetry.space_group_name_H-M   'P 1'
#
loop_
_entity.id
_entity.type
_entity.pdbx_description
1 polymer ?
#
loop_
_entity_poly.entity_id
_entity_poly.type
_entity_poly.pdbx_seq_one_letter_code
_entity_poly.pdbx_strand_id
1 'polypeptide(L)'
;MKRNFIAISLIVALNVAVSFMVSTYMSTSTVKSDPVVPAQSFGTAVTATGLLSTSSTSFANLPGMTLTTPILRGGDLIILFSAESFTSGGAGLTVRCLVDGVPAQPGEVTMDSDGVEAHAMNFHAPNVGIGMRTVAIQWRRTGAAGSIFVTERTLAAINVFN
;
A
#
# COMPACT_ATOMS: atom_id res chain seq x y z
N MET A 1 -37.33 -27.23 14.48
CA MET A 1 -36.73 -26.35 13.44
C MET A 1 -35.82 -25.22 13.97
N LYS A 2 -35.47 -25.16 15.27
CA LYS A 2 -34.62 -24.07 15.84
C LYS A 2 -33.13 -24.41 16.03
N ARG A 3 -32.70 -25.64 15.73
CA ARG A 3 -31.32 -26.12 16.00
C ARG A 3 -30.29 -25.80 14.92
N ASN A 4 -30.72 -25.38 13.71
CA ASN A 4 -29.80 -25.17 12.59
C ASN A 4 -29.29 -23.71 12.43
N PHE A 5 -29.89 -22.75 13.14
CA PHE A 5 -29.49 -21.33 13.06
C PHE A 5 -28.22 -21.01 13.87
N ILE A 6 -27.90 -21.80 14.90
CA ILE A 6 -26.74 -21.55 15.78
C ILE A 6 -25.43 -21.99 15.11
N ALA A 7 -25.46 -23.04 14.29
CA ALA A 7 -24.27 -23.55 13.62
C ALA A 7 -23.73 -22.61 12.52
N ILE A 8 -24.61 -21.86 11.84
CA ILE A 8 -24.21 -20.98 10.73
C ILE A 8 -23.58 -19.68 11.25
N SER A 9 -24.09 -19.09 12.34
CA SER A 9 -23.47 -17.89 12.93
C SER A 9 -22.09 -18.14 13.52
N LEU A 10 -21.81 -19.34 14.03
CA LEU A 10 -20.49 -19.68 14.58
C LEU A 10 -19.42 -19.80 13.48
N ILE A 11 -19.79 -20.28 12.29
CA ILE A 11 -18.89 -20.42 11.13
C ILE A 11 -18.55 -19.05 10.51
N VAL A 12 -19.50 -18.11 10.49
CA VAL A 12 -19.26 -16.75 9.98
C VAL A 12 -18.36 -15.95 10.94
N ALA A 13 -18.56 -16.07 12.26
CA ALA A 13 -17.71 -15.40 13.25
C ALA A 13 -16.25 -15.92 13.23
N LEU A 14 -16.05 -17.22 12.99
CA LEU A 14 -14.71 -17.81 12.91
C LEU A 14 -13.93 -17.35 11.67
N ASN A 15 -14.60 -17.14 10.53
CA ASN A 15 -13.96 -16.62 9.32
C ASN A 15 -13.60 -15.12 9.41
N VAL A 16 -14.40 -14.32 10.13
CA VAL A 16 -14.08 -12.91 10.38
C VAL A 16 -12.89 -12.77 11.34
N ALA A 17 -12.75 -13.65 12.34
CA ALA A 17 -11.62 -13.62 13.27
C ALA A 17 -10.28 -14.04 12.63
N VAL A 18 -10.29 -14.98 11.68
CA VAL A 18 -9.06 -15.41 10.98
C VAL A 18 -8.53 -14.34 10.03
N SER A 19 -9.40 -13.47 9.49
CA SER A 19 -8.99 -12.37 8.59
C SER A 19 -8.23 -11.23 9.30
N PHE A 20 -8.27 -11.14 10.64
CA PHE A 20 -7.55 -10.10 11.40
C PHE A 20 -6.19 -10.56 11.97
N MET A 21 -5.78 -11.81 11.75
CA MET A 21 -4.54 -12.37 12.31
C MET A 21 -3.39 -12.51 11.30
N VAL A 22 -3.56 -12.07 10.05
CA VAL A 22 -2.45 -11.96 9.09
C VAL A 22 -1.77 -10.60 9.27
N SER A 23 -1.23 -10.37 10.46
CA SER A 23 -0.22 -9.33 10.67
C SER A 23 1.14 -9.99 10.50
N THR A 24 1.80 -9.67 9.40
CA THR A 24 3.07 -10.23 8.92
C THR A 24 4.13 -10.27 10.03
N TYR A 25 4.65 -11.46 10.31
CA TYR A 25 5.91 -11.62 11.04
C TYR A 25 7.03 -11.00 10.19
N MET A 26 7.58 -9.88 10.63
CA MET A 26 8.85 -9.39 10.11
C MET A 26 9.96 -10.25 10.70
N SER A 27 10.60 -11.09 9.88
CA SER A 27 11.81 -11.81 10.29
C SER A 27 12.95 -10.80 10.49
N THR A 28 13.38 -10.62 11.73
CA THR A 28 14.65 -9.96 12.03
C THR A 28 15.78 -10.92 11.63
N SER A 29 16.45 -10.66 10.50
CA SER A 29 17.71 -11.33 10.23
C SER A 29 18.81 -10.65 11.04
N THR A 30 19.35 -11.36 12.03
CA THR A 30 20.54 -10.90 12.77
C THR A 30 21.76 -11.11 11.88
N VAL A 31 22.12 -10.09 11.11
CA VAL A 31 23.43 -10.03 10.44
C VAL A 31 24.48 -9.75 11.53
N LYS A 32 25.41 -10.68 11.73
CA LYS A 32 26.57 -10.50 12.61
C LYS A 32 27.55 -9.55 11.91
N SER A 33 27.39 -8.25 12.09
CA SER A 33 28.41 -7.27 11.69
C SER A 33 29.39 -7.02 12.84
N ASP A 34 30.62 -6.66 12.48
CA ASP A 34 31.61 -5.95 13.32
C ASP A 34 30.97 -4.79 14.13
N PRO A 35 31.63 -4.14 15.12
CA PRO A 35 31.04 -3.09 15.97
C PRO A 35 30.71 -1.76 15.24
N VAL A 36 30.25 -1.83 14.00
CA VAL A 36 29.38 -0.88 13.31
C VAL A 36 27.95 -1.31 13.65
N VAL A 37 27.17 -0.45 14.32
CA VAL A 37 25.75 -0.74 14.61
C VAL A 37 25.07 -1.05 13.27
N PRO A 38 24.60 -2.29 13.01
CA PRO A 38 24.02 -2.61 11.72
C PRO A 38 22.77 -1.76 11.54
N ALA A 39 22.67 -1.10 10.37
CA ALA A 39 21.43 -0.42 9.99
C ALA A 39 20.28 -1.43 10.08
N GLN A 40 19.34 -1.20 10.99
CA GLN A 40 18.17 -2.07 11.14
C GLN A 40 17.04 -1.49 10.32
N SER A 41 16.67 -2.10 9.21
CA SER A 41 15.49 -1.69 8.46
C SER A 41 14.25 -2.38 9.02
N PHE A 42 13.25 -1.61 9.42
CA PHE A 42 11.91 -2.12 9.70
C PHE A 42 11.02 -1.82 8.50
N GLY A 43 10.36 -2.87 7.99
CA GLY A 43 9.42 -2.79 6.89
C GLY A 43 8.01 -3.14 7.32
N THR A 44 7.02 -2.63 6.61
CA THR A 44 5.63 -3.09 6.70
C THR A 44 5.09 -3.15 5.28
N ALA A 45 4.32 -4.19 4.96
CA ALA A 45 3.74 -4.35 3.63
C ALA A 45 2.28 -4.80 3.72
N VAL A 46 1.50 -4.35 2.75
CA VAL A 46 0.13 -4.81 2.51
C VAL A 46 -0.01 -5.18 1.04
N THR A 47 -0.83 -6.19 0.77
CA THR A 47 -1.20 -6.61 -0.58
C THR A 47 -2.71 -6.64 -0.70
N ALA A 48 -3.22 -6.36 -1.90
CA ALA A 48 -4.64 -6.48 -2.19
C ALA A 48 -4.84 -6.94 -3.63
N THR A 49 -5.73 -7.90 -3.82
CA THR A 49 -6.12 -8.40 -5.14
C THR A 49 -7.48 -7.84 -5.55
N GLY A 50 -7.93 -8.23 -6.74
CA GLY A 50 -9.25 -7.86 -7.24
C GLY A 50 -9.26 -6.54 -8.02
N LEU A 51 -10.09 -6.54 -9.05
CA LEU A 51 -10.22 -5.44 -9.98
C LEU A 51 -10.98 -4.27 -9.35
N LEU A 52 -10.30 -3.13 -9.24
CA LEU A 52 -10.91 -1.87 -8.84
C LEU A 52 -10.97 -0.95 -10.05
N SER A 53 -12.03 -0.14 -10.13
CA SER A 53 -12.15 0.89 -11.16
C SER A 53 -12.69 2.20 -10.59
N THR A 54 -12.33 3.30 -11.23
CA THR A 54 -12.92 4.61 -10.96
C THR A 54 -12.84 5.51 -12.20
N SER A 55 -13.69 6.53 -12.24
CA SER A 55 -13.65 7.63 -13.21
C SER A 55 -13.39 8.98 -12.53
N SER A 56 -13.10 8.98 -11.22
CA SER A 56 -12.88 10.20 -10.44
C SER A 56 -11.65 10.97 -10.94
N THR A 57 -11.83 12.27 -11.18
CA THR A 57 -10.74 13.20 -11.49
C THR A 57 -10.04 13.76 -10.25
N SER A 58 -10.63 13.54 -9.07
CA SER A 58 -10.07 13.91 -7.77
C SER A 58 -9.33 12.72 -7.17
N PHE A 59 -8.21 12.99 -6.50
CA PHE A 59 -7.50 11.96 -5.76
C PHE A 59 -8.38 11.36 -4.66
N ALA A 60 -8.50 10.05 -4.68
CA ALA A 60 -9.09 9.24 -3.62
C ALA A 60 -8.06 8.23 -3.13
N ASN A 61 -8.23 7.70 -1.92
CA ASN A 61 -7.40 6.58 -1.45
C ASN A 61 -7.69 5.35 -2.32
N LEU A 62 -6.64 4.65 -2.74
CA LEU A 62 -6.75 3.38 -3.45
C LEU A 62 -7.12 2.28 -2.42
N PRO A 63 -8.28 1.61 -2.55
CA PRO A 63 -8.71 0.62 -1.57
C PRO A 63 -7.66 -0.47 -1.29
N GLY A 64 -7.42 -0.74 -0.01
CA GLY A 64 -6.43 -1.71 0.47
C GLY A 64 -4.97 -1.21 0.46
N MET A 65 -4.70 -0.02 -0.07
CA MET A 65 -3.34 0.55 -0.15
C MET A 65 -3.11 1.63 0.90
N THR A 66 -3.41 1.30 2.15
CA THR A 66 -3.08 2.11 3.32
C THR A 66 -2.48 1.20 4.37
N LEU A 67 -1.33 1.58 4.92
CA LEU A 67 -0.66 0.86 6.00
C LEU A 67 -0.18 1.82 7.08
N THR A 68 -0.02 1.30 8.29
CA THR A 68 0.64 1.99 9.40
C THR A 68 1.97 1.33 9.68
N THR A 69 3.04 2.11 9.78
CA THR A 69 4.39 1.59 10.05
C THR A 69 5.03 2.33 11.24
N PRO A 70 5.70 1.61 12.16
CA PRO A 70 6.42 2.25 13.25
C PRO A 70 7.77 2.80 12.78
N ILE A 71 8.00 4.08 13.01
CA ILE A 71 9.30 4.73 12.88
C ILE A 71 9.95 4.75 14.25
N LEU A 72 10.85 3.79 14.50
CA LEU A 72 11.50 3.64 15.81
C LEU A 72 12.65 4.63 16.00
N ARG A 73 13.26 5.05 14.89
CA ARG A 73 14.27 6.10 14.81
C ARG A 73 13.91 7.02 13.67
N GLY A 74 14.00 8.32 13.90
CA GLY A 74 13.77 9.31 12.85
C GLY A 74 14.70 9.04 11.67
N GLY A 75 14.23 9.29 10.46
CA GLY A 75 15.00 8.99 9.26
C GLY A 75 14.13 9.06 8.02
N ASP A 76 14.59 8.41 6.97
CA ASP A 76 13.88 8.40 5.70
C ASP A 76 12.90 7.24 5.63
N LEU A 77 11.85 7.41 4.85
CA LEU A 77 10.89 6.37 4.52
C LEU A 77 10.95 6.13 3.01
N ILE A 78 11.38 4.93 2.63
CA ILE A 78 11.32 4.44 1.26
C ILE A 78 10.05 3.63 1.10
N ILE A 79 9.20 4.02 0.16
CA ILE A 79 7.89 3.41 -0.06
C ILE A 79 7.88 2.78 -1.45
N LEU A 80 7.60 1.49 -1.51
CA LEU A 80 7.52 0.75 -2.76
C LEU A 80 6.06 0.48 -3.05
N PHE A 81 5.60 0.87 -4.24
CA PHE A 81 4.27 0.57 -4.72
C PHE A 81 4.34 -0.13 -6.07
N SER A 82 3.61 -1.23 -6.20
CA SER A 82 3.40 -1.90 -7.48
C SER A 82 1.95 -2.29 -7.66
N ALA A 83 1.51 -2.32 -8.91
CA ALA A 83 0.18 -2.77 -9.30
C ALA A 83 0.14 -3.19 -10.76
N GLU A 84 -0.84 -4.02 -11.10
CA GLU A 84 -1.28 -4.18 -12.48
C GLU A 84 -2.35 -3.12 -12.77
N SER A 85 -2.23 -2.41 -13.90
CA SER A 85 -3.20 -1.38 -14.29
C SER A 85 -3.43 -1.33 -15.78
N PHE A 86 -4.59 -0.79 -16.14
CA PHE A 86 -4.95 -0.46 -17.51
C PHE A 86 -5.97 0.67 -17.52
N THR A 87 -6.14 1.29 -18.68
CA THR A 87 -7.07 2.39 -18.88
C THR A 87 -8.02 2.10 -20.04
N SER A 88 -9.12 2.84 -20.12
CA SER A 88 -10.02 2.80 -21.27
C SER A 88 -10.32 4.20 -21.78
N GLY A 89 -10.70 4.30 -23.06
CA GLY A 89 -11.22 5.55 -23.63
C GLY A 89 -10.26 6.74 -23.56
N GLY A 90 -8.94 6.50 -23.62
CA GLY A 90 -7.90 7.55 -23.56
C GLY A 90 -7.75 8.20 -22.18
N ALA A 91 -8.21 7.54 -21.12
CA ALA A 91 -7.95 7.98 -19.75
C ALA A 91 -6.47 7.71 -19.37
N GLY A 92 -5.94 8.52 -18.45
CA GLY A 92 -4.66 8.27 -17.78
C GLY A 92 -4.89 7.88 -16.31
N LEU A 93 -4.07 6.98 -15.78
CA LEU A 93 -4.02 6.68 -14.35
C LEU A 93 -2.87 7.45 -13.72
N THR A 94 -3.18 8.33 -12.77
CA THR A 94 -2.16 9.03 -11.98
C THR A 94 -2.27 8.62 -10.52
N VAL A 95 -1.14 8.23 -9.92
CA VAL A 95 -1.02 7.85 -8.52
C VAL A 95 -0.11 8.82 -7.77
N ARG A 96 -0.28 8.89 -6.45
CA ARG A 96 0.68 9.55 -5.54
C ARG A 96 0.71 8.83 -4.21
N CYS A 97 1.82 8.93 -3.50
CA CYS A 97 1.95 8.42 -2.14
C CYS A 97 1.84 9.56 -1.13
N LEU A 98 1.11 9.33 -0.04
CA LEU A 98 1.03 10.23 1.11
C LEU A 98 1.66 9.57 2.35
N VAL A 99 2.39 10.36 3.13
CA VAL A 99 2.83 10.03 4.49
C VAL A 99 2.17 11.03 5.44
N ASP A 100 1.31 10.55 6.34
CA ASP A 100 0.50 11.38 7.25
C ASP A 100 -0.30 12.48 6.53
N GLY A 101 -0.77 12.18 5.32
CA GLY A 101 -1.53 13.12 4.47
C GLY A 101 -0.67 14.06 3.62
N VAL A 102 0.66 14.05 3.78
CA VAL A 102 1.59 14.88 3.00
C VAL A 102 2.14 14.08 1.81
N PRO A 103 2.13 14.61 0.58
CA PRO A 103 2.71 13.93 -0.58
C PRO A 103 4.20 13.62 -0.40
N ALA A 104 4.58 12.36 -0.65
CA ALA A 104 5.97 11.93 -0.76
C ALA A 104 6.54 12.26 -2.15
N GLN A 105 7.88 12.31 -2.27
CA GLN A 105 8.57 12.53 -3.54
C GLN A 105 8.45 11.27 -4.43
N PRO A 106 8.34 11.40 -5.78
CA PRO A 106 8.41 12.64 -6.57
C PRO A 106 7.07 13.40 -6.69
N GLY A 107 6.05 13.04 -5.91
CA GLY A 107 4.70 13.59 -6.02
C GLY A 107 3.80 12.68 -6.84
N GLU A 108 3.28 13.19 -7.95
CA GLU A 108 2.36 12.45 -8.82
C GLU A 108 3.12 11.67 -9.89
N VAL A 109 2.70 10.44 -10.14
CA VAL A 109 3.30 9.53 -11.14
C VAL A 109 2.19 8.93 -11.98
N THR A 110 2.35 8.96 -13.30
CA THR A 110 1.41 8.32 -14.23
C THR A 110 1.79 6.85 -14.42
N MET A 111 0.78 5.98 -14.36
CA MET A 111 0.87 4.53 -14.57
C MET A 111 -0.22 4.12 -15.57
N ASP A 112 -0.18 4.68 -16.77
CA ASP A 112 -1.15 4.41 -17.82
C ASP A 112 -0.69 3.31 -18.77
N SER A 113 -1.67 2.58 -19.29
CA SER A 113 -1.48 1.53 -20.28
C SER A 113 -2.79 1.30 -21.05
N ASP A 114 -2.67 0.95 -22.33
CA ASP A 114 -3.78 0.53 -23.19
C ASP A 114 -4.15 -0.96 -22.98
N GLY A 115 -3.34 -1.70 -22.22
CA GLY A 115 -3.54 -3.11 -21.86
C GLY A 115 -3.24 -3.35 -20.38
N VAL A 116 -3.42 -4.59 -19.90
CA VAL A 116 -3.07 -4.94 -18.52
C VAL A 116 -1.55 -5.04 -18.40
N GLU A 117 -0.94 -4.09 -17.70
CA GLU A 117 0.52 -4.03 -17.50
C GLU A 117 0.88 -3.84 -16.02
N ALA A 118 2.02 -4.40 -15.62
CA ALA A 118 2.57 -4.24 -14.29
C ALA A 118 3.43 -2.97 -14.21
N HIS A 119 3.12 -2.12 -13.24
CA HIS A 119 3.90 -0.91 -12.92
C HIS A 119 4.47 -1.00 -11.52
N ALA A 120 5.64 -0.40 -11.31
CA ALA A 120 6.25 -0.25 -10.00
C ALA A 120 6.90 1.12 -9.87
N MET A 121 6.79 1.73 -8.70
CA MET A 121 7.41 3.01 -8.39
C MET A 121 7.84 3.08 -6.92
N ASN A 122 8.97 3.73 -6.69
CA ASN A 122 9.45 4.06 -5.37
C ASN A 122 9.15 5.52 -5.05
N PHE A 123 8.59 5.76 -3.87
CA PHE A 123 8.42 7.09 -3.29
C PHE A 123 9.36 7.27 -2.10
N HIS A 124 9.70 8.52 -1.81
CA HIS A 124 10.61 8.89 -0.73
C HIS A 124 10.02 10.00 0.12
N ALA A 125 9.97 9.79 1.43
CA ALA A 125 9.67 10.82 2.41
C ALA A 125 10.89 11.01 3.32
N PRO A 126 11.63 12.13 3.19
CA PRO A 126 12.80 12.36 4.02
C PRO A 126 12.42 12.84 5.42
N ASN A 127 13.31 12.64 6.39
CA ASN A 127 13.22 13.22 7.75
C ASN A 127 11.89 12.92 8.48
N VAL A 128 11.33 11.72 8.30
CA VAL A 128 10.14 11.25 9.01
C VAL A 128 10.47 11.06 10.48
N GLY A 129 9.74 11.75 11.36
CA GLY A 129 9.93 11.66 12.80
C GLY A 129 9.50 10.32 13.39
N ILE A 130 10.00 10.03 14.59
CA ILE A 130 9.64 8.85 15.39
C ILE A 130 8.12 8.77 15.61
N GLY A 131 7.58 7.55 15.68
CA GLY A 131 6.17 7.28 15.98
C GLY A 131 5.48 6.43 14.91
N MET A 132 4.18 6.21 15.10
CA MET A 132 3.36 5.53 14.08
C MET A 132 3.08 6.49 12.94
N ARG A 133 3.35 6.05 11.71
CA ARG A 133 3.11 6.82 10.48
C ARG A 133 2.11 6.09 9.59
N THR A 134 1.24 6.84 8.94
CA THR A 134 0.29 6.30 7.96
C THR A 134 0.81 6.57 6.55
N VAL A 135 0.97 5.51 5.77
CA VAL A 135 1.30 5.58 4.36
C VAL A 135 0.06 5.19 3.55
N ALA A 136 -0.31 6.01 2.56
CA ALA A 136 -1.46 5.75 1.71
C ALA A 136 -1.16 6.07 0.24
N ILE A 137 -1.57 5.17 -0.65
CA ILE A 137 -1.60 5.46 -2.08
C ILE A 137 -2.93 6.10 -2.44
N GLN A 138 -2.86 7.19 -3.19
CA GLN A 138 -4.00 7.80 -3.84
C GLN A 138 -3.90 7.65 -5.34
N TRP A 139 -5.06 7.60 -5.99
CA TRP A 139 -5.21 7.44 -7.42
C TRP A 139 -6.31 8.39 -7.94
N ARG A 140 -6.17 8.80 -9.19
CA ARG A 140 -7.18 9.54 -9.94
C ARG A 140 -7.07 9.27 -11.43
N ARG A 141 -8.18 9.49 -12.13
CA ARG A 141 -8.23 9.55 -13.58
C ARG A 141 -7.76 10.92 -14.08
N THR A 142 -6.89 10.92 -15.06
CA THR A 142 -6.50 12.08 -15.87
C THR A 142 -6.87 11.83 -17.35
N GLY A 143 -6.65 12.80 -18.23
CA GLY A 143 -6.97 12.63 -19.65
C GLY A 143 -8.48 12.57 -19.95
N ALA A 144 -8.86 11.73 -20.91
CA ALA A 144 -10.22 11.67 -21.47
C ALA A 144 -11.25 10.99 -20.56
N ALA A 145 -12.48 10.87 -21.04
CA ALA A 145 -13.67 10.52 -20.23
C ALA A 145 -13.78 9.05 -19.81
N GLY A 146 -12.80 8.20 -20.12
CA GLY A 146 -12.84 6.77 -19.80
C GLY A 146 -12.61 6.43 -18.33
N SER A 147 -12.27 5.17 -18.06
CA SER A 147 -12.06 4.64 -16.71
C SER A 147 -10.63 4.16 -16.53
N ILE A 148 -10.19 4.17 -15.28
CA ILE A 148 -8.92 3.58 -14.85
C ILE A 148 -9.19 2.32 -14.05
N PHE A 149 -8.33 1.32 -14.20
CA PHE A 149 -8.45 0.02 -13.58
C PHE A 149 -7.13 -0.37 -12.91
N VAL A 150 -7.22 -0.93 -11.71
CA VAL A 150 -6.05 -1.39 -10.94
C VAL A 150 -6.36 -2.72 -10.28
N THR A 151 -5.41 -3.64 -10.33
CA THR A 151 -5.46 -4.99 -9.75
C THR A 151 -4.06 -5.38 -9.22
N GLU A 152 -3.96 -6.52 -8.51
CA GLU A 152 -2.70 -7.08 -7.96
C GLU A 152 -1.74 -6.03 -7.35
N ARG A 153 -2.18 -5.38 -6.27
CA ARG A 153 -1.49 -4.23 -5.67
C ARG A 153 -0.64 -4.65 -4.48
N THR A 154 0.55 -4.06 -4.38
CA THR A 154 1.43 -4.18 -3.21
C THR A 154 1.93 -2.80 -2.79
N LEU A 155 1.87 -2.52 -1.48
CA LEU A 155 2.46 -1.33 -0.87
C LEU A 155 3.39 -1.78 0.27
N ALA A 156 4.63 -1.34 0.24
CA ALA A 156 5.58 -1.54 1.32
C ALA A 156 6.21 -0.21 1.74
N ALA A 157 6.51 -0.05 3.03
CA ALA A 157 7.26 1.08 3.56
C ALA A 157 8.43 0.56 4.39
N ILE A 158 9.62 1.14 4.19
CA ILE A 158 10.87 0.74 4.82
C ILE A 158 11.50 1.98 5.45
N ASN A 159 11.67 1.98 6.77
CA ASN A 159 12.37 3.04 7.48
C ASN A 159 13.88 2.83 7.37
N VAL A 160 14.57 3.85 6.85
CA VAL A 160 16.02 3.90 6.69
C VAL A 160 16.56 4.99 7.63
N PHE A 161 17.44 4.62 8.54
CA PHE A 161 18.11 5.55 9.43
C PHE A 161 19.61 5.29 9.43
N ASN A 162 20.37 6.38 9.57
CA ASN A 162 21.82 6.35 9.75
C ASN A 162 22.17 6.26 11.24
#